data_AF-A0A6N7AJ95-F1
#
_entry.id   AF-A0A6N7AJ95-F1
#
_cell.length_a   1.000
_cell.length_b   1.000
_cell.length_c   1.000
_cell.angle_alpha   90.00
_cell.angle_beta   90.00
_cell.angle_gamma   90.00
#
_symmetry.space_group_name_H-M   'P 1'
#
loop_
_entity.id
_entity.type
_entity.pdbx_description
1 polymer ?
#
loop_
_entity_poly.entity_id
_entity_poly.type
_entity_poly.pdbx_seq_one_letter_code
_entity_poly.pdbx_strand_id
1 'polypeptide(L)'
;MAPAVAFDTLQFSETLITGGFTPPQAKAIAAAFTNAIGQELATKSDIAAVKNELKAELKAEITAVRNELKADIARLDAKIDTHIARLDVKIDTVEQRLKAEMKAMELRLVIKLGVMMVAMMTLTGGAMGMALRIFLH
;
A
#
# COMPACT_ATOMS: atom_id res chain seq x y z
N MET A 1 12.08 -37.22 -10.04
CA MET A 1 10.98 -38.10 -10.51
C MET A 1 11.09 -39.38 -9.70
N ALA A 2 10.16 -39.62 -8.77
CA ALA A 2 10.14 -40.91 -8.08
C ALA A 2 9.97 -42.02 -9.14
N PRO A 3 10.73 -43.12 -9.07
CA PRO A 3 10.48 -44.25 -9.95
C PRO A 3 9.03 -44.67 -9.66
N ALA A 4 8.21 -44.81 -10.70
CA ALA A 4 7.01 -45.60 -10.56
C ALA A 4 7.49 -46.93 -9.97
N VAL A 5 6.99 -47.32 -8.80
CA VAL A 5 7.35 -48.60 -8.18
C VAL A 5 6.83 -49.65 -9.14
N ALA A 6 7.69 -50.06 -10.07
CA ALA A 6 7.37 -51.06 -11.06
C ALA A 6 7.27 -52.36 -10.27
N PHE A 7 6.03 -52.77 -9.98
CA PHE A 7 5.77 -54.02 -9.31
C PHE A 7 6.19 -55.15 -10.25
N ASP A 8 7.31 -55.82 -9.94
CA ASP A 8 7.81 -56.93 -10.72
C ASP A 8 6.94 -58.18 -10.45
N THR A 9 5.93 -58.35 -11.29
CA THR A 9 4.96 -59.45 -11.18
C THR A 9 5.62 -60.82 -11.33
N LEU A 10 6.76 -60.91 -12.06
CA LEU A 10 7.50 -62.16 -12.26
C LEU A 10 8.22 -62.54 -10.96
N GLN A 11 9.03 -61.63 -10.41
CA GLN A 11 9.74 -61.85 -9.15
C GLN A 11 8.76 -62.16 -7.99
N PHE A 12 7.60 -61.48 -7.97
CA PHE A 12 6.55 -61.74 -6.99
C PHE A 12 5.96 -63.16 -7.15
N SER A 13 5.69 -63.59 -8.38
CA SER A 13 5.18 -64.95 -8.65
C SER A 13 6.20 -66.05 -8.29
N GLU A 14 7.49 -65.83 -8.55
CA GLU A 14 8.57 -66.75 -8.18
C GLU A 14 8.73 -66.88 -6.66
N THR A 15 8.56 -65.76 -5.95
CA THR A 15 8.56 -65.75 -4.48
C THR A 15 7.40 -66.57 -3.91
N LEU A 16 6.21 -66.47 -4.50
CA LEU A 16 5.04 -67.27 -4.11
C LEU A 16 5.25 -68.77 -4.38
N ILE A 17 5.85 -69.13 -5.51
CA ILE A 17 6.17 -70.53 -5.82
C ILE A 17 7.19 -71.10 -4.81
N THR A 18 8.22 -70.32 -4.48
CA THR A 18 9.22 -70.68 -3.46
C THR A 18 8.57 -70.86 -2.08
N GLY A 19 7.51 -70.10 -1.79
CA GLY A 19 6.70 -70.21 -0.58
C GLY A 19 5.72 -71.39 -0.55
N GLY A 20 5.72 -72.25 -1.57
CA GLY A 20 4.88 -73.46 -1.61
C GLY A 20 3.54 -73.31 -2.35
N PHE A 21 3.28 -72.17 -2.99
CA PHE A 21 2.11 -72.03 -3.88
C PHE A 21 2.35 -72.71 -5.23
N THR A 22 1.30 -73.26 -5.81
CA THR A 22 1.40 -73.84 -7.17
C THR A 22 1.57 -72.72 -8.23
N PRO A 23 2.19 -73.00 -9.39
CA PRO A 23 2.37 -71.99 -10.44
C PRO A 23 1.07 -71.28 -10.88
N PRO A 24 -0.09 -71.96 -11.02
CA PRO A 24 -1.35 -71.29 -11.31
C PRO A 24 -1.83 -70.35 -10.19
N GLN A 25 -1.67 -70.75 -8.92
CA GLN A 25 -2.05 -69.93 -7.77
C GLN A 25 -1.17 -68.69 -7.65
N ALA A 26 0.15 -68.84 -7.78
CA ALA A 26 1.10 -67.72 -7.73
C ALA A 26 0.79 -66.66 -8.80
N LYS A 27 0.50 -67.10 -10.03
CA LYS A 27 0.12 -66.21 -11.14
C LYS A 27 -1.20 -65.48 -10.87
N ALA A 28 -2.21 -66.17 -10.33
CA ALA A 28 -3.50 -65.57 -10.01
C ALA A 28 -3.38 -64.50 -8.91
N ILE A 29 -2.60 -64.77 -7.86
CA ILE A 29 -2.36 -63.83 -6.76
C ILE A 29 -1.57 -62.61 -7.25
N ALA A 30 -0.51 -62.82 -8.05
CA ALA A 30 0.29 -61.75 -8.62
C ALA A 30 -0.52 -60.81 -9.53
N ALA A 31 -1.41 -61.37 -10.35
CA ALA A 31 -2.31 -60.60 -11.20
C ALA A 31 -3.36 -59.83 -10.38
N ALA A 32 -3.99 -60.48 -9.40
CA ALA A 32 -4.96 -59.82 -8.53
C ALA A 32 -4.36 -58.65 -7.75
N PHE A 33 -3.13 -58.81 -7.24
CA PHE A 33 -2.41 -57.78 -6.50
C PHE A 33 -2.00 -56.60 -7.38
N THR A 34 -1.50 -56.87 -8.60
CA THR A 34 -1.15 -55.81 -9.57
C THR A 34 -2.39 -55.01 -9.97
N ASN A 35 -3.53 -55.67 -10.18
CA ASN A 35 -4.79 -55.01 -10.49
C ASN A 35 -5.32 -54.18 -9.31
N ALA A 36 -5.20 -54.67 -8.07
CA ALA A 36 -5.62 -53.94 -6.88
C ALA A 36 -4.79 -52.66 -6.67
N ILE A 37 -3.45 -52.76 -6.76
CA ILE A 37 -2.53 -51.62 -6.62
C ILE A 37 -2.72 -50.60 -7.77
N GLY A 38 -2.94 -51.07 -8.99
CA GLY A 38 -3.14 -50.19 -10.15
C GLY A 38 -4.37 -49.29 -10.05
N GLN A 39 -5.35 -49.61 -9.19
CA GLN A 39 -6.55 -48.81 -8.99
C GLN A 39 -6.44 -47.75 -7.89
N GLU A 40 -5.50 -47.90 -6.95
CA GLU A 40 -5.42 -47.05 -5.75
C GLU A 40 -4.30 -45.99 -5.83
N LEU A 41 -3.33 -46.12 -6.76
CA LEU A 41 -2.27 -45.15 -6.94
C LEU A 41 -2.64 -44.03 -7.92
N ALA A 42 -2.36 -42.79 -7.50
CA ALA A 42 -2.33 -41.65 -8.41
C ALA A 42 -1.32 -41.90 -9.54
N THR A 43 -1.78 -41.76 -10.77
CA THR A 43 -0.96 -41.93 -11.97
C THR A 43 -0.09 -40.69 -12.21
N LYS A 44 0.91 -40.83 -13.09
CA LYS A 44 1.68 -39.67 -13.58
C LYS A 44 0.79 -38.62 -14.24
N SER A 45 -0.33 -39.05 -14.84
CA SER A 45 -1.31 -38.15 -15.45
C SER A 45 -2.01 -37.31 -14.39
N ASP A 46 -2.42 -37.92 -13.28
CA ASP A 46 -3.08 -37.24 -12.17
C ASP A 46 -2.16 -36.19 -11.55
N ILE A 47 -0.89 -36.55 -11.33
CA ILE A 47 0.12 -35.61 -10.83
C ILE A 47 0.34 -34.45 -11.82
N ALA A 48 0.35 -34.73 -13.12
CA ALA A 48 0.50 -33.69 -14.14
C ALA A 48 -0.72 -32.77 -14.19
N ALA A 49 -1.92 -33.31 -14.03
CA ALA A 49 -3.18 -32.56 -13.98
C ALA A 49 -3.17 -31.61 -12.77
N VAL A 50 -2.95 -32.13 -11.55
CA VAL A 50 -2.87 -31.33 -10.32
C VAL A 50 -1.77 -30.27 -10.40
N LYS A 51 -0.60 -30.60 -10.97
CA LYS A 51 0.48 -29.63 -11.16
C LYS A 51 0.07 -28.47 -12.08
N ASN A 52 -0.66 -28.78 -13.16
CA ASN A 52 -1.10 -27.78 -14.11
C ASN A 52 -2.22 -26.91 -13.54
N GLU A 53 -3.16 -27.51 -12.81
CA GLU A 53 -4.22 -26.83 -12.07
C GLU A 53 -3.62 -25.86 -11.04
N LEU A 54 -2.74 -26.35 -10.15
CA LEU A 54 -2.06 -25.52 -9.16
C LEU A 54 -1.26 -24.38 -9.80
N LYS A 55 -0.59 -24.65 -10.93
CA LYS A 55 0.14 -23.60 -11.66
C LYS A 55 -0.79 -22.55 -12.25
N ALA A 56 -1.97 -22.95 -12.73
CA ALA A 56 -2.97 -22.04 -13.27
C ALA A 56 -3.59 -21.17 -12.15
N GLU A 57 -3.96 -21.79 -11.03
CA GLU A 57 -4.49 -21.11 -9.83
C GLU A 57 -3.49 -20.10 -9.28
N LEU A 58 -2.24 -20.52 -9.02
CA LEU A 58 -1.21 -19.61 -8.54
C LEU A 58 -0.94 -18.45 -9.50
N LYS A 59 -0.97 -18.69 -10.81
CA LYS A 59 -0.82 -17.62 -11.80
C LYS A 59 -2.00 -16.64 -11.75
N ALA A 60 -3.22 -17.14 -11.57
CA ALA A 60 -4.42 -16.33 -11.45
C ALA A 60 -4.36 -15.47 -10.17
N GLU A 61 -4.03 -16.07 -9.02
CA GLU A 61 -3.89 -15.37 -7.74
C GLU A 61 -2.79 -14.30 -7.79
N ILE A 62 -1.61 -14.63 -8.33
CA ILE A 62 -0.52 -13.65 -8.50
C ILE A 62 -0.98 -12.48 -9.38
N THR A 63 -1.75 -12.75 -10.43
CA THR A 63 -2.27 -11.70 -11.31
C THR A 63 -3.31 -10.84 -10.59
N ALA A 64 -4.19 -11.45 -9.79
CA ALA A 64 -5.18 -10.74 -8.98
C ALA A 64 -4.50 -9.80 -7.96
N VAL A 65 -3.58 -10.32 -7.15
CA VAL A 65 -2.83 -9.54 -6.16
C VAL A 65 -2.02 -8.42 -6.84
N ARG A 66 -1.41 -8.68 -7.99
CA ARG A 66 -0.68 -7.64 -8.75
C ARG A 66 -1.62 -6.51 -9.20
N ASN A 67 -2.83 -6.84 -9.63
CA ASN A 67 -3.82 -5.85 -10.05
C ASN A 67 -4.35 -5.04 -8.86
N GLU A 68 -4.61 -5.69 -7.73
CA GLU A 68 -5.01 -5.03 -6.47
C GLU A 68 -3.93 -4.05 -6.01
N LEU A 69 -2.67 -4.48 -5.95
CA LEU A 69 -1.56 -3.60 -5.58
C LEU A 69 -1.41 -2.41 -6.53
N LYS A 70 -1.60 -2.62 -7.84
CA LYS A 70 -1.57 -1.51 -8.82
C LYS A 70 -2.71 -0.52 -8.56
N ALA A 71 -3.91 -1.00 -8.23
CA ALA A 71 -5.05 -0.15 -7.90
C ALA A 71 -4.86 0.60 -6.58
N ASP A 72 -4.25 -0.03 -5.58
CA ASP A 72 -3.92 0.60 -4.30
C ASP A 72 -2.87 1.70 -4.47
N ILE A 73 -1.81 1.45 -5.26
CA ILE A 73 -0.80 2.47 -5.61
C ILE A 73 -1.47 3.68 -6.28
N ALA A 74 -2.27 3.46 -7.32
CA ALA A 74 -2.97 4.55 -8.01
C ALA A 74 -3.89 5.35 -7.08
N ARG A 75 -4.54 4.68 -6.12
CA ARG A 75 -5.40 5.33 -5.11
C ARG A 75 -4.58 6.14 -4.11
N LEU A 76 -3.40 5.67 -3.73
CA LEU A 76 -2.49 6.41 -2.85
C LEU A 76 -1.91 7.64 -3.56
N ASP A 77 -1.50 7.51 -4.82
CA ASP A 77 -1.04 8.64 -5.63
C ASP A 77 -2.11 9.73 -5.71
N ALA A 78 -3.36 9.37 -6.05
CA ALA A 78 -4.48 10.32 -6.09
C ALA A 78 -4.76 10.99 -4.72
N LYS A 79 -4.61 10.24 -3.63
CA LYS A 79 -4.73 10.80 -2.27
C LYS A 79 -3.61 11.78 -1.96
N ILE A 80 -2.38 11.47 -2.35
CA ILE A 80 -1.22 12.34 -2.18
C ILE A 80 -1.44 13.65 -2.95
N ASP A 81 -1.84 13.59 -4.21
CA ASP A 81 -2.15 14.77 -5.03
C ASP A 81 -3.24 15.63 -4.38
N THR A 82 -4.30 15.00 -3.87
CA THR A 82 -5.37 15.70 -3.13
C THR A 82 -4.86 16.39 -1.88
N HIS A 83 -3.94 15.75 -1.14
CA HIS A 83 -3.34 16.32 0.05
C HIS A 83 -2.39 17.49 -0.28
N ILE A 84 -1.61 17.38 -1.35
CA ILE A 84 -0.75 18.46 -1.86
C ILE A 84 -1.61 19.68 -2.23
N ALA A 85 -2.63 19.50 -3.07
CA ALA A 85 -3.53 20.58 -3.46
C ALA A 85 -4.21 21.25 -2.25
N ARG A 86 -4.60 20.46 -1.24
CA ARG A 86 -5.16 21.00 0.01
C ARG A 86 -4.13 21.81 0.80
N LEU A 87 -2.87 21.39 0.82
CA LEU A 87 -1.79 22.12 1.49
C LEU A 87 -1.48 23.43 0.76
N ASP A 88 -1.44 23.44 -0.57
CA ASP A 88 -1.25 24.65 -1.37
C ASP A 88 -2.31 25.70 -1.05
N VAL A 89 -3.60 25.31 -1.04
CA VAL A 89 -4.71 26.21 -0.68
C VAL A 89 -4.56 26.74 0.75
N LYS A 90 -4.10 25.90 1.70
CA LYS A 90 -3.88 26.34 3.09
C LYS A 90 -2.71 27.32 3.19
N ILE A 91 -1.63 27.09 2.44
CA ILE A 91 -0.47 27.99 2.38
C ILE A 91 -0.91 29.34 1.82
N ASP A 92 -1.61 29.36 0.68
CA ASP A 92 -2.16 30.59 0.09
C ASP A 92 -3.05 31.34 1.08
N THR A 93 -3.94 30.63 1.77
CA THR A 93 -4.82 31.22 2.78
C THR A 93 -4.03 31.87 3.92
N VAL A 94 -2.99 31.20 4.42
CA VAL A 94 -2.12 31.74 5.47
C VAL A 94 -1.34 32.95 4.97
N GLU A 95 -0.79 32.91 3.76
CA GLU A 95 -0.09 34.05 3.16
C GLU A 95 -1.00 35.28 3.02
N GLN A 96 -2.23 35.09 2.52
CA GLN A 96 -3.20 36.18 2.38
C GLN A 96 -3.57 36.77 3.75
N ARG A 97 -3.76 35.90 4.76
CA ARG A 97 -4.05 36.36 6.12
C ARG A 97 -2.90 37.18 6.70
N LEU A 98 -1.66 36.71 6.56
CA LEU A 98 -0.47 37.43 7.03
C LEU A 98 -0.30 38.77 6.32
N LYS A 99 -0.48 38.82 4.99
CA LYS A 99 -0.45 40.08 4.22
C LYS A 99 -1.53 41.07 4.70
N ALA A 100 -2.74 40.59 4.98
CA ALA A 100 -3.82 41.43 5.50
C ALA A 100 -3.52 41.94 6.91
N GLU A 101 -3.03 41.08 7.80
CA GLU A 101 -2.63 41.45 9.17
C GLU A 101 -1.49 42.48 9.17
N MET A 102 -0.48 42.32 8.31
CA MET A 102 0.61 43.29 8.14
C MET A 102 0.09 44.66 7.70
N LYS A 103 -0.74 44.72 6.65
CA LYS A 103 -1.35 45.98 6.18
C LYS A 103 -2.18 46.66 7.26
N ALA A 104 -2.94 45.87 8.03
CA ALA A 104 -3.73 46.38 9.14
C ALA A 104 -2.83 46.97 10.25
N MET A 105 -1.68 46.34 10.51
CA MET A 105 -0.69 46.84 11.47
C MET A 105 -0.02 48.13 10.98
N GLU A 106 0.41 48.17 9.71
CA GLU A 106 0.98 49.37 9.07
C GLU A 106 0.03 50.56 9.18
N LEU A 107 -1.24 50.37 8.81
CA LEU A 107 -2.26 51.42 8.90
C LEU A 107 -2.45 51.90 10.34
N ARG A 108 -2.57 50.98 11.30
CA ARG A 108 -2.72 51.33 12.72
C ARG A 108 -1.52 52.13 13.24
N LEU A 109 -0.30 51.78 12.82
CA LEU A 109 0.91 52.51 13.19
C LEU A 109 0.92 53.91 12.56
N VAL A 110 0.62 54.02 11.27
CA VAL A 110 0.54 55.33 10.58
C VAL A 110 -0.48 56.24 11.25
N ILE A 111 -1.67 55.73 11.58
CA ILE A 111 -2.70 56.51 12.29
C ILE A 111 -2.20 56.96 13.68
N LYS A 112 -1.64 56.04 14.48
CA LYS A 112 -1.14 56.37 15.82
C LYS A 112 -0.01 57.41 15.77
N LEU A 113 0.93 57.27 14.85
CA LEU A 113 2.02 58.22 14.64
C LEU A 113 1.48 59.59 14.19
N GLY A 114 0.52 59.62 13.25
CA GLY A 114 -0.15 60.84 12.82
C GLY A 114 -0.84 61.58 13.96
N VAL A 115 -1.59 60.87 14.80
CA VAL A 115 -2.25 61.43 15.99
C VAL A 115 -1.23 61.99 16.99
N MET A 116 -0.12 61.28 17.24
CA MET A 116 0.94 61.76 18.13
C MET A 116 1.63 63.03 17.59
N MET A 117 1.88 63.12 16.28
CA MET A 117 2.46 64.32 15.67
C MET A 117 1.55 65.54 15.85
N VAL A 118 0.25 65.39 15.60
CA VAL A 118 -0.73 66.47 15.81
C VAL A 118 -0.74 66.89 17.28
N ALA A 119 -0.77 65.94 18.22
CA ALA A 119 -0.72 66.23 19.65
C ALA A 119 0.55 67.03 20.01
N MET A 120 1.71 66.64 19.52
CA MET A 120 2.99 67.35 19.77
C MET A 120 3.01 68.77 19.19
N MET A 121 2.44 68.98 18.00
CA MET A 121 2.33 70.32 17.39
C MET A 121 1.41 71.23 18.20
N THR A 122 0.28 70.72 18.69
CA THR A 122 -0.64 71.52 19.53
C THR A 122 -0.02 71.89 20.88
N LEU A 123 0.78 70.99 21.48
CA LEU A 123 1.48 71.25 22.74
C LEU A 123 2.57 72.31 22.58
N THR A 124 3.40 72.21 21.55
CA THR A 124 4.49 73.17 21.30
C THR A 124 3.99 74.53 20.82
N GLY A 125 3.01 74.57 19.92
CA GLY A 125 2.38 75.81 19.46
C GLY A 125 1.62 76.54 20.57
N GLY A 126 0.90 75.80 21.43
CA GLY A 126 0.22 76.37 22.60
C GLY A 126 1.20 76.99 23.61
N ALA A 127 2.32 76.32 23.89
CA ALA A 127 3.37 76.86 24.75
C ALA A 127 4.01 78.14 24.18
N MET A 128 4.29 78.17 22.87
CA MET A 128 4.84 79.33 22.17
C MET A 128 3.88 80.54 22.20
N GLY A 129 2.58 80.32 21.95
CA GLY A 129 1.57 81.37 22.00
C GLY A 129 1.39 81.97 23.39
N MET A 130 1.45 81.15 24.43
CA MET A 130 1.40 81.62 25.82
C MET A 130 2.63 82.45 26.18
N ALA A 131 3.84 82.01 25.79
CA ALA A 131 5.08 82.76 26.00
C ALA A 131 5.06 84.12 25.30
N LEU A 132 4.57 84.18 24.05
CA LEU A 132 4.47 85.43 23.30
C LEU A 132 3.50 86.42 23.97
N ARG A 133 2.38 85.94 24.53
CA ARG A 133 1.40 86.79 25.22
C ARG A 133 1.95 87.39 26.52
N ILE A 134 2.76 86.63 27.26
CA ILE A 134 3.46 87.11 28.47
C ILE A 134 4.51 88.17 28.11
N PHE A 135 5.16 88.06 26.95
CA PHE A 135 6.20 89.02 26.54
C PHE A 135 5.65 90.33 25.95
N LEU A 136 4.41 90.31 25.43
CA LEU A 136 3.75 91.46 24.79
C LEU A 136 2.83 92.28 25.72
N HIS A 137 2.66 91.86 26.98
CA HIS A 137 1.94 92.62 28.03
C HIS A 137 2.91 92.98 29.15
#